data_AF-A0A5C6SGC9-F1
#
_entry.id   AF-A0A5C6SGC9-F1
#
_cell.length_a   1.000
_cell.length_b   1.000
_cell.length_c   1.000
_cell.angle_alpha   90.00
_cell.angle_beta   90.00
_cell.angle_gamma   90.00
#
_symmetry.space_group_name_H-M   'P 1'
#
loop_
_entity.id
_entity.type
_entity.pdbx_description
1 polymer ?
#
loop_
_entity_poly.entity_id
_entity_poly.type
_entity_poly.pdbx_seq_one_letter_code
_entity_poly.pdbx_strand_id
1 'polypeptide(L)'
;MRLWRAKGPIGKLHNIAHWVQRSGQRIDKLHKLQSIENTALGLEDRSTYDVITDNATRWNASETMMERGYQLRNPLDSLVQAEVTEWDQYVAMRTGSGTRPVPKRSRKKPAIVDDKMSSEDWAVIAEYLAILKPLKIATKRLEGRPEGYGKYGAIWEVLLTMEWLLQHLEDSKLQHEHDEEPYLRIGCNLGFIPIG
;
A
#
# COMPACT_ATOMS: atom_id res chain seq x y z
N MET A 1 8.63 -5.39 12.01
CA MET A 1 7.32 -4.72 12.05
C MET A 1 7.40 -3.31 12.60
N ARG A 2 7.81 -3.09 13.87
CA ARG A 2 7.87 -1.72 14.45
C ARG A 2 8.66 -0.69 13.62
N LEU A 3 9.81 -1.07 13.06
CA LEU A 3 10.62 -0.19 12.21
C LEU A 3 9.93 0.24 10.90
N TRP A 4 9.09 -0.62 10.34
CA TRP A 4 8.32 -0.30 9.12
C TRP A 4 7.08 0.50 9.44
N ARG A 5 6.41 0.24 10.57
CA ARG A 5 5.23 1.00 11.00
C ARG A 5 5.50 2.50 11.17
N ALA A 6 6.72 2.85 11.59
CA ALA A 6 7.16 4.24 11.68
C ALA A 6 7.25 4.95 10.31
N LYS A 7 7.20 4.21 9.19
CA LYS A 7 7.21 4.75 7.82
C LYS A 7 5.81 5.02 7.27
N GLY A 8 4.79 5.06 8.12
CA GLY A 8 3.42 5.40 7.74
C GLY A 8 2.66 4.26 7.03
N PRO A 9 1.65 4.59 6.21
CA PRO A 9 0.74 3.62 5.59
C PRO A 9 1.43 2.54 4.75
N ILE A 10 2.44 2.91 3.96
CA ILE A 10 3.22 1.96 3.14
C ILE A 10 3.89 0.89 4.01
N GLY A 11 4.41 1.30 5.17
CA GLY A 11 5.06 0.41 6.12
C GLY A 11 4.10 -0.55 6.83
N LYS A 12 2.86 -0.11 7.10
CA LYS A 12 1.79 -1.00 7.59
C LYS A 12 1.43 -2.04 6.53
N LEU A 13 1.22 -1.61 5.28
CA LEU A 13 0.93 -2.51 4.16
C LEU A 13 2.04 -3.55 3.94
N HIS A 14 3.31 -3.12 4.00
CA HIS A 14 4.47 -4.02 3.97
C HIS A 14 4.40 -5.10 5.06
N ASN A 15 4.11 -4.70 6.31
CA ASN A 15 3.98 -5.64 7.42
C ASN A 15 2.83 -6.63 7.20
N ILE A 16 1.67 -6.16 6.71
CA ILE A 16 0.51 -7.00 6.39
C ILE A 16 0.88 -8.02 5.31
N ALA A 17 1.44 -7.58 4.19
CA ALA A 17 1.81 -8.46 3.07
C ALA A 17 2.77 -9.57 3.54
N HIS A 18 3.82 -9.22 4.27
CA HIS A 18 4.74 -10.20 4.84
C HIS A 18 4.10 -11.09 5.92
N TRP A 19 3.12 -10.60 6.66
CA TRP A 19 2.41 -11.40 7.67
C TRP A 19 1.52 -12.47 7.03
N VAL A 20 0.84 -12.13 5.93
CA VAL A 20 0.07 -13.09 5.11
C VAL A 20 1.00 -14.13 4.50
N GLN A 21 2.05 -13.71 3.78
CA GLN A 21 2.95 -14.61 3.03
C GLN A 21 3.66 -15.66 3.91
N ARG A 22 3.78 -15.40 5.21
CA ARG A 22 4.44 -16.30 6.17
C ARG A 22 3.58 -17.50 6.60
N SER A 23 2.34 -17.63 6.14
CA SER A 23 1.46 -18.73 6.54
C SER A 23 0.49 -19.13 5.43
N GLY A 24 0.55 -20.40 5.00
CA GLY A 24 -0.40 -20.97 4.03
C GLY A 24 -1.86 -20.82 4.49
N GLN A 25 -2.14 -20.98 5.79
CA GLN A 25 -3.48 -20.76 6.33
C GLN A 25 -3.98 -19.31 6.14
N ARG A 26 -3.09 -18.31 6.22
CA ARG A 26 -3.46 -16.91 6.00
C ARG A 26 -3.67 -16.62 4.52
N ILE A 27 -2.84 -17.20 3.65
CA ILE A 27 -3.01 -17.17 2.20
C ILE A 27 -4.38 -17.76 1.84
N ASP A 28 -4.70 -18.97 2.29
CA ASP A 28 -5.99 -19.62 2.04
C ASP A 28 -7.17 -18.79 2.54
N LYS A 29 -7.07 -18.19 3.73
CA LYS A 29 -8.09 -17.28 4.27
C LYS A 29 -8.26 -16.05 3.37
N LEU A 30 -7.17 -15.47 2.88
CA LEU A 30 -7.21 -14.32 1.98
C LEU A 30 -7.91 -14.68 0.66
N HIS A 31 -7.61 -15.85 0.06
CA HIS A 31 -8.29 -16.32 -1.14
C HIS A 31 -9.79 -16.55 -0.89
N LYS A 32 -10.16 -17.14 0.25
CA LYS A 32 -11.58 -17.32 0.62
C LYS A 32 -12.32 -15.99 0.76
N LEU A 33 -11.71 -15.00 1.38
CA LEU A 33 -12.30 -13.65 1.52
C LEU A 33 -12.51 -12.98 0.16
N GLN A 34 -11.54 -13.13 -0.77
CA GLN A 34 -11.70 -12.66 -2.14
C GLN A 34 -12.84 -13.39 -2.87
N SER A 35 -12.96 -14.72 -2.73
CA SER A 35 -14.07 -15.46 -3.34
C SER A 35 -15.43 -15.01 -2.81
N ILE A 36 -15.55 -14.78 -1.50
CA ILE A 36 -16.78 -14.25 -0.90
C ILE A 36 -17.13 -12.88 -1.48
N GLU A 37 -16.15 -11.98 -1.57
CA GLU A 37 -16.33 -10.66 -2.18
C GLU A 37 -16.72 -10.76 -3.66
N ASN A 38 -16.05 -11.62 -4.43
CA ASN A 38 -16.36 -11.85 -5.84
C ASN A 38 -17.79 -12.35 -6.03
N THR A 39 -18.24 -13.32 -5.23
CA THR A 39 -19.64 -13.80 -5.25
C THR A 39 -20.61 -12.68 -4.89
N ALA A 40 -20.32 -11.87 -3.86
CA ALA A 40 -21.18 -10.76 -3.46
C ALA A 40 -21.32 -9.67 -4.55
N LEU A 41 -20.31 -9.56 -5.43
CA LEU A 41 -20.31 -8.65 -6.58
C LEU A 41 -20.85 -9.29 -7.88
N GLY A 42 -21.25 -10.57 -7.86
CA GLY A 42 -21.68 -11.31 -9.06
C GLY A 42 -20.53 -11.61 -10.03
N LEU A 43 -19.29 -11.67 -9.55
CA LEU A 43 -18.06 -11.86 -10.31
C LEU A 43 -17.41 -13.22 -10.03
N GLU A 44 -18.18 -14.30 -10.08
CA GLU A 44 -17.74 -15.65 -9.66
C GLU A 44 -16.53 -16.19 -10.44
N ASP A 45 -16.41 -15.82 -11.73
CA ASP A 45 -15.28 -16.21 -12.59
C ASP A 45 -13.99 -15.42 -12.31
N ARG A 46 -14.05 -14.40 -11.44
CA ARG A 46 -12.90 -13.54 -11.17
C ARG A 46 -11.84 -14.31 -10.38
N SER A 47 -10.62 -14.30 -10.90
CA SER A 47 -9.47 -14.89 -10.21
C SER A 47 -9.20 -14.25 -8.86
N THR A 48 -8.68 -15.05 -7.95
CA THR A 48 -8.14 -14.58 -6.67
C THR A 48 -6.62 -14.47 -6.76
N TYR A 49 -6.03 -13.67 -5.88
CA TYR A 49 -4.65 -13.22 -6.01
C TYR A 49 -3.91 -13.31 -4.68
N ASP A 50 -2.63 -13.71 -4.75
CA ASP A 50 -1.70 -13.54 -3.65
C ASP A 50 -1.34 -12.06 -3.43
N VAL A 51 -0.89 -11.72 -2.21
CA VAL A 51 -0.19 -10.46 -1.99
C VAL A 51 1.19 -10.49 -2.62
N ILE A 52 1.69 -9.32 -2.98
CA ILE A 52 3.06 -9.13 -3.47
C ILE A 52 3.86 -8.46 -2.36
N THR A 53 5.01 -9.04 -2.01
CA THR A 53 5.96 -8.43 -1.06
C THR A 53 7.01 -7.65 -1.84
N ASP A 54 7.31 -6.43 -1.41
CA ASP A 54 8.46 -5.72 -1.95
C ASP A 54 9.77 -6.24 -1.36
N ASN A 55 10.86 -6.06 -2.08
CA ASN A 55 12.21 -6.37 -1.59
C ASN A 55 12.87 -5.15 -0.91
N ALA A 56 12.10 -4.09 -0.64
CA ALA A 56 12.52 -2.83 -0.02
C ALA A 56 13.70 -2.10 -0.68
N THR A 57 14.09 -2.46 -1.92
CA THR A 57 15.28 -1.89 -2.59
C THR A 57 14.96 -1.10 -3.85
N ARG A 58 13.76 -1.26 -4.44
CA ARG A 58 13.38 -0.60 -5.69
C ARG A 58 11.95 -0.06 -5.61
N TRP A 59 11.75 1.18 -6.05
CA TRP A 59 10.43 1.83 -6.04
C TRP A 59 9.39 1.02 -6.82
N ASN A 60 9.78 0.39 -7.93
CA ASN A 60 8.91 -0.51 -8.71
C ASN A 60 8.33 -1.67 -7.88
N ALA A 61 9.13 -2.24 -6.97
CA ALA A 61 8.68 -3.35 -6.13
C ALA A 61 7.68 -2.86 -5.07
N SER A 62 7.95 -1.72 -4.44
CA SER A 62 7.03 -1.10 -3.49
C SER A 62 5.74 -0.63 -4.16
N GLU A 63 5.80 -0.10 -5.38
CA GLU A 63 4.64 0.29 -6.18
C GLU A 63 3.77 -0.92 -6.56
N THR A 64 4.39 -2.03 -6.99
CA THR A 64 3.65 -3.26 -7.32
C THR A 64 2.98 -3.87 -6.08
N MET A 65 3.64 -3.79 -4.91
CA MET A 65 3.03 -4.17 -3.62
C MET A 65 1.84 -3.27 -3.30
N MET A 66 1.96 -1.95 -3.49
CA MET A 66 0.86 -1.00 -3.26
C MET A 66 -0.31 -1.26 -4.20
N GLU A 67 -0.08 -1.48 -5.50
CA GLU A 67 -1.13 -1.80 -6.46
C GLU A 67 -1.91 -3.07 -6.05
N ARG A 68 -1.19 -4.16 -5.75
CA ARG A 68 -1.82 -5.42 -5.33
C ARG A 68 -2.50 -5.28 -3.96
N GLY A 69 -1.87 -4.56 -3.03
CA GLY A 69 -2.44 -4.29 -1.71
C GLY A 69 -3.75 -3.51 -1.81
N TYR A 70 -3.78 -2.47 -2.63
CA TYR A 70 -4.98 -1.64 -2.82
C TYR A 70 -6.10 -2.39 -3.56
N GLN A 71 -5.74 -3.24 -4.53
CA GLN A 71 -6.68 -4.17 -5.17
C GLN A 71 -7.33 -5.12 -4.16
N LEU A 72 -6.56 -5.54 -3.15
CA LEU A 72 -6.97 -6.48 -2.10
C LEU A 72 -7.36 -5.79 -0.78
N ARG A 73 -7.63 -4.48 -0.77
CA ARG A 73 -7.83 -3.72 0.48
C ARG A 73 -8.94 -4.30 1.36
N ASN A 74 -10.10 -4.63 0.76
CA ASN A 74 -11.26 -5.15 1.49
C ASN A 74 -10.98 -6.51 2.15
N PRO A 75 -10.45 -7.52 1.42
CA PRO A 75 -10.14 -8.81 2.04
C PRO A 75 -8.94 -8.72 2.99
N LEU A 76 -7.97 -7.84 2.76
CA LEU A 76 -6.88 -7.58 3.72
C LEU A 76 -7.38 -6.96 5.02
N ASP A 77 -8.23 -5.93 4.94
CA ASP A 77 -8.85 -5.30 6.10
C ASP A 77 -9.69 -6.30 6.88
N SER A 78 -10.46 -7.14 6.18
CA SER A 78 -11.28 -8.19 6.81
C SER A 78 -10.41 -9.21 7.55
N LEU A 79 -9.28 -9.60 6.97
CA LEU A 79 -8.34 -10.54 7.57
C LEU A 79 -7.66 -9.96 8.82
N VAL A 80 -7.21 -8.69 8.76
CA VAL A 80 -6.60 -8.01 9.91
C VAL A 80 -7.64 -7.71 11.00
N GLN A 81 -8.85 -7.32 10.61
CA GLN A 81 -9.94 -7.05 11.55
C GLN A 81 -10.36 -8.29 12.33
N ALA A 82 -10.27 -9.49 11.73
CA ALA A 82 -10.49 -10.73 12.46
C ALA A 82 -9.49 -10.92 13.61
N GLU A 83 -8.19 -10.66 13.37
CA GLU A 83 -7.14 -10.74 14.38
C GLU A 83 -7.29 -9.66 15.47
N VAL A 84 -7.70 -8.44 15.09
CA VAL A 84 -8.01 -7.34 16.02
C VAL A 84 -9.17 -7.75 16.93
N THR A 85 -10.25 -8.26 16.35
CA THR A 85 -11.44 -8.70 17.08
C THR A 85 -11.12 -9.83 18.07
N GLU A 86 -10.36 -10.85 17.64
CA GLU A 86 -9.96 -11.96 18.52
C GLU A 86 -9.11 -11.47 19.69
N TRP A 87 -8.18 -10.55 19.42
CA TRP A 87 -7.35 -9.95 20.46
C TRP A 87 -8.15 -9.13 21.46
N ASP A 88 -9.07 -8.29 20.98
CA ASP A 88 -9.90 -7.43 21.84
C ASP A 88 -10.84 -8.25 22.72
N GLN A 89 -11.44 -9.32 22.17
CA GLN A 89 -12.25 -10.27 22.94
C GLN A 89 -11.42 -10.96 24.03
N TYR A 90 -10.21 -11.41 23.70
CA TYR A 90 -9.29 -11.99 24.68
C TYR A 90 -8.98 -11.00 25.81
N VAL A 91 -8.65 -9.75 25.47
CA VAL A 91 -8.35 -8.71 26.47
C VAL A 91 -9.57 -8.40 27.33
N ALA A 92 -10.76 -8.25 26.74
CA ALA A 92 -12.00 -8.01 27.47
C ALA A 92 -12.30 -9.13 28.47
N MET A 93 -12.14 -10.39 28.05
CA MET A 93 -12.32 -11.55 28.94
C MET A 93 -11.34 -11.53 30.13
N ARG A 94 -10.07 -11.16 29.88
CA ARG A 94 -9.02 -11.16 30.92
C ARG A 94 -9.11 -9.97 31.88
N THR A 95 -9.67 -8.86 31.43
CA THR A 95 -9.80 -7.62 32.20
C THR A 95 -11.19 -7.44 32.80
N GLY A 96 -12.15 -8.33 32.53
CA GLY A 96 -13.55 -8.10 32.88
C GLY A 96 -14.07 -6.82 32.23
N SER A 97 -13.83 -6.67 30.92
CA SER A 97 -14.16 -5.48 30.14
C SER A 97 -13.52 -4.20 30.69
N GLY A 98 -12.25 -4.27 31.09
CA GLY A 98 -11.48 -3.12 31.61
C GLY A 98 -11.61 -2.86 33.11
N THR A 99 -12.42 -3.64 33.84
CA THR A 99 -12.56 -3.50 35.30
C THR A 99 -11.33 -3.94 36.09
N ARG A 100 -10.43 -4.71 35.47
CA ARG A 100 -9.21 -5.26 36.07
C ARG A 100 -8.03 -5.11 35.11
N PRO A 101 -6.80 -4.91 35.61
CA PRO A 101 -5.62 -4.88 34.76
C PRO A 101 -5.37 -6.25 34.11
N VAL A 102 -4.71 -6.24 32.95
CA VAL A 102 -4.34 -7.48 32.24
C VAL A 102 -3.42 -8.32 33.14
N PRO A 103 -3.73 -9.60 33.39
CA PRO A 103 -2.90 -10.44 34.24
C PRO A 103 -1.48 -10.61 33.69
N LYS A 104 -0.47 -10.67 34.57
CA LYS A 104 0.95 -10.82 34.19
C LYS A 104 1.23 -12.04 33.29
N ARG A 105 0.48 -13.14 33.45
CA ARG A 105 0.53 -14.32 32.56
C ARG A 105 -0.59 -14.24 31.51
N SER A 106 -0.38 -13.41 30.49
CA SER A 106 -1.30 -13.27 29.36
C SER A 106 -0.58 -13.54 28.03
N ARG A 107 -1.35 -13.87 26.99
CA ARG A 107 -0.84 -14.06 25.64
C ARG A 107 -0.21 -12.76 25.14
N LYS A 108 0.80 -12.87 24.28
CA LYS A 108 1.44 -11.70 23.66
C LYS A 108 0.53 -11.16 22.55
N LYS A 109 0.34 -9.83 22.51
CA LYS A 109 -0.40 -9.16 21.44
C LYS A 109 0.18 -9.52 20.06
N PRO A 110 -0.61 -10.02 19.10
CA PRO A 110 -0.16 -10.21 17.73
C PRO A 110 0.24 -8.87 17.12
N ALA A 111 1.42 -8.81 16.50
CA ALA A 111 1.98 -7.55 16.00
C ALA A 111 1.12 -6.91 14.88
N ILE A 112 0.39 -7.74 14.12
CA ILE A 112 -0.52 -7.34 13.03
C ILE A 112 -1.69 -6.47 13.51
N VAL A 113 -2.11 -6.61 14.78
CA VAL A 113 -3.20 -5.83 15.37
C VAL A 113 -2.87 -4.34 15.38
N ASP A 114 -1.58 -3.99 15.50
CA ASP A 114 -1.11 -2.59 15.43
C ASP A 114 -0.90 -2.10 13.98
N ASP A 115 -0.98 -2.98 12.98
CA ASP A 115 -0.80 -2.66 11.57
C ASP A 115 -2.14 -2.51 10.82
N LYS A 116 -3.28 -2.52 11.53
CA LYS A 116 -4.59 -2.24 10.95
C LYS A 116 -4.55 -0.91 10.19
N MET A 117 -5.00 -0.94 8.93
CA MET A 117 -5.09 0.25 8.08
C MET A 117 -6.43 0.95 8.31
N SER A 118 -6.39 2.26 8.45
CA SER A 118 -7.58 3.13 8.45
C SER A 118 -7.96 3.52 7.02
N SER A 119 -9.11 4.18 6.86
CA SER A 119 -9.53 4.73 5.58
C SER A 119 -8.54 5.79 5.07
N GLU A 120 -7.97 6.57 5.97
CA GLU A 120 -6.93 7.57 5.69
C GLU A 120 -5.62 6.91 5.25
N ASP A 121 -5.21 5.81 5.90
CA ASP A 121 -4.04 5.04 5.47
C ASP A 121 -4.21 4.55 4.02
N TRP A 122 -5.40 4.04 3.66
CA TRP A 122 -5.69 3.61 2.29
C TRP A 122 -5.77 4.76 1.28
N ALA A 123 -6.28 5.92 1.69
CA ALA A 123 -6.28 7.12 0.87
C ALA A 123 -4.84 7.55 0.52
N VAL A 124 -3.93 7.53 1.50
CA VAL A 124 -2.51 7.81 1.26
C VAL A 124 -1.89 6.81 0.25
N ILE A 125 -2.22 5.52 0.34
CA ILE A 125 -1.75 4.53 -0.66
C ILE A 125 -2.28 4.87 -2.06
N ALA A 126 -3.56 5.26 -2.18
CA ALA A 126 -4.16 5.64 -3.45
C ALA A 126 -3.46 6.87 -4.07
N GLU A 127 -3.17 7.89 -3.25
CA GLU A 127 -2.45 9.09 -3.70
C GLU A 127 -1.03 8.76 -4.17
N TYR A 128 -0.27 7.93 -3.43
CA TYR A 128 1.04 7.48 -3.90
C TYR A 128 0.96 6.73 -5.23
N LEU A 129 -0.05 5.87 -5.42
CA LEU A 129 -0.25 5.18 -6.70
C LEU A 129 -0.60 6.16 -7.83
N ALA A 130 -1.41 7.19 -7.55
CA ALA A 130 -1.74 8.23 -8.52
C ALA A 130 -0.50 9.03 -8.94
N ILE A 131 0.36 9.40 -7.98
CA ILE A 131 1.61 10.13 -8.24
C ILE A 131 2.60 9.29 -9.06
N LEU A 132 2.73 7.99 -8.75
CA LEU A 132 3.72 7.10 -9.38
C LEU A 132 3.28 6.58 -10.75
N LYS A 133 1.97 6.57 -11.04
CA LYS A 133 1.42 6.00 -12.28
C LYS A 133 1.98 6.67 -13.56
N PRO A 134 2.05 8.01 -13.67
CA PRO A 134 2.74 8.69 -14.77
C PRO A 134 4.17 8.23 -14.98
N LEU A 135 4.96 8.11 -13.90
CA LEU A 135 6.35 7.66 -13.96
C LEU A 135 6.44 6.24 -14.52
N LYS A 136 5.59 5.32 -14.06
CA LYS A 136 5.55 3.93 -14.56
C LYS A 136 5.18 3.85 -16.04
N ILE A 137 4.23 4.66 -16.50
CA ILE A 137 3.84 4.75 -17.92
C ILE A 137 5.01 5.27 -18.75
N ALA A 138 5.65 6.35 -18.30
CA ALA A 138 6.81 6.94 -18.95
C ALA A 138 7.97 5.94 -19.08
N THR A 139 8.32 5.24 -17.99
CA THR A 139 9.39 4.23 -18.01
C THR A 139 9.09 3.13 -19.04
N LYS A 140 7.88 2.57 -19.05
CA LYS A 140 7.49 1.54 -20.03
C LYS A 140 7.53 2.06 -21.47
N ARG A 141 7.10 3.30 -21.70
CA ARG A 141 7.11 3.93 -23.02
C ARG A 141 8.52 4.13 -23.54
N LEU A 142 9.43 4.60 -22.68
CA LEU A 142 10.82 4.90 -23.04
C LEU A 142 11.72 3.65 -23.11
N GLU A 143 11.36 2.56 -22.43
CA GLU A 143 12.01 1.25 -22.58
C GLU A 143 11.62 0.53 -23.88
N GLY A 144 10.52 0.94 -24.52
CA GLY A 144 10.04 0.40 -25.79
C GLY A 144 10.81 0.92 -27.01
N ARG A 145 10.58 0.27 -28.17
CA ARG A 145 11.05 0.82 -29.45
C ARG A 145 10.14 2.00 -29.82
N PRO A 146 10.67 3.16 -30.26
CA PRO A 146 9.84 4.28 -30.71
C PRO A 146 8.94 3.82 -31.88
N GLU A 147 7.62 3.85 -31.70
CA GLU A 147 6.64 3.43 -32.74
C GLU A 147 6.14 4.60 -33.60
N GLY A 148 6.83 5.75 -33.56
CA GLY A 148 6.32 7.03 -34.06
C GLY A 148 6.04 7.89 -32.83
N TYR A 149 6.57 9.10 -32.71
CA TYR A 149 6.32 10.26 -33.55
C TYR A 149 7.46 11.24 -33.28
N GLY A 150 8.32 11.49 -34.27
CA GLY A 150 9.32 12.52 -34.13
C GLY A 150 10.21 12.62 -35.34
N LYS A 151 10.17 13.78 -35.99
CA LYS A 151 11.12 14.21 -37.02
C LYS A 151 12.58 14.18 -36.53
N TYR A 152 12.82 13.92 -35.23
CA TYR A 152 14.07 14.02 -34.49
C TYR A 152 14.43 12.79 -33.61
N GLY A 153 13.72 11.66 -33.72
CA GLY A 153 14.10 10.37 -33.09
C GLY A 153 13.85 10.25 -31.58
N ALA A 154 14.37 9.15 -30.98
CA ALA A 154 14.07 8.71 -29.60
C ALA A 154 14.41 9.73 -28.49
N ILE A 155 15.41 10.59 -28.70
CA ILE A 155 15.80 11.62 -27.72
C ILE A 155 14.70 12.67 -27.53
N TRP A 156 13.98 13.00 -28.60
CA TRP A 156 12.91 13.99 -28.52
C TRP A 156 11.71 13.47 -27.72
N GLU A 157 11.38 12.18 -27.86
CA GLU A 157 10.34 11.53 -27.07
C GLU A 157 10.68 11.49 -25.58
N VAL A 158 11.98 11.34 -25.23
CA VAL A 158 12.45 11.43 -23.85
C VAL A 158 12.20 12.82 -23.26
N LEU A 159 12.58 13.88 -23.97
CA LEU A 159 12.43 15.26 -23.47
C LEU A 159 10.97 15.63 -23.24
N LEU A 160 10.08 15.31 -24.18
CA LEU A 160 8.64 15.53 -24.03
C LEU A 160 8.05 14.75 -22.85
N THR A 161 8.52 13.52 -22.65
CA THR A 161 8.07 12.68 -21.53
C THR A 161 8.54 13.26 -20.18
N MET A 162 9.78 13.79 -20.12
CA MET A 162 10.30 14.43 -18.91
C MET A 162 9.55 15.72 -18.56
N GLU A 163 9.21 16.55 -19.55
CA GLU A 163 8.45 17.78 -19.33
C GLU A 163 7.03 17.48 -18.81
N TRP A 164 6.37 16.46 -19.36
CA TRP A 164 5.07 16.01 -18.86
C TRP A 164 5.14 15.46 -17.43
N LEU A 165 6.19 14.70 -17.09
CA LEU A 165 6.39 14.21 -15.72
C LEU A 165 6.66 15.34 -14.73
N LEU A 166 7.44 16.35 -15.13
CA LEU A 166 7.74 17.51 -14.30
C LEU A 166 6.46 18.26 -13.94
N GLN A 167 5.63 18.57 -14.95
CA GLN A 167 4.35 19.24 -14.72
C GLN A 167 3.45 18.45 -13.74
N HIS A 168 3.35 17.14 -13.92
CA HIS A 168 2.56 16.28 -13.04
C HIS A 168 3.05 16.33 -11.57
N LEU A 169 4.36 16.33 -11.35
CA LEU A 169 4.94 16.42 -10.01
C LEU A 169 4.74 17.80 -9.39
N GLU A 170 4.82 18.88 -10.18
CA GLU A 170 4.54 20.24 -9.73
C GLU A 170 3.08 20.42 -9.32
N ASP A 171 2.15 19.91 -10.13
CA ASP A 171 0.71 19.92 -9.83
C ASP A 171 0.41 19.13 -8.54
N SER A 172 1.00 17.94 -8.41
CA SER A 172 0.88 17.11 -7.21
C SER A 172 1.41 17.83 -5.97
N LYS A 173 2.55 18.53 -6.08
CA LYS A 173 3.12 19.30 -4.97
C LYS A 173 2.19 20.42 -4.53
N LEU A 174 1.61 21.17 -5.48
CA LEU A 174 0.67 22.24 -5.18
C LEU A 174 -0.59 21.71 -4.48
N GLN A 175 -1.12 20.58 -4.96
CA GLN A 175 -2.30 19.94 -4.39
C GLN A 175 -2.08 19.52 -2.92
N HIS A 176 -0.90 19.01 -2.58
CA HIS A 176 -0.58 18.50 -1.24
C HIS A 176 0.15 19.51 -0.33
N GLU A 177 0.28 20.77 -0.76
CA GLU A 177 1.03 21.80 -0.01
C GLU A 177 0.44 22.05 1.39
N HIS A 178 -0.89 21.94 1.50
CA HIS A 178 -1.63 22.20 2.73
C HIS A 178 -2.15 20.94 3.45
N ASP A 179 -1.75 19.75 3.00
CA ASP A 179 -2.18 18.51 3.64
C ASP A 179 -1.73 18.49 5.11
N GLU A 180 -2.68 18.23 6.01
CA GLU A 180 -2.42 18.10 7.45
C GLU A 180 -1.50 16.91 7.72
N GLU A 181 -1.66 15.83 6.95
CA GLU A 181 -0.88 14.59 7.07
C GLU A 181 0.50 14.75 6.39
N PRO A 182 1.61 14.63 7.14
CA PRO A 182 2.93 15.02 6.65
C PRO A 182 3.50 14.11 5.57
N TYR A 183 2.97 12.90 5.36
CA TYR A 183 3.58 11.91 4.46
C TYR A 183 3.55 12.34 2.99
N LEU A 184 2.43 12.87 2.51
CA LEU A 184 2.28 13.33 1.12
C LEU A 184 2.99 14.68 0.94
N ARG A 185 2.80 15.62 1.86
CA ARG A 185 3.50 16.91 1.86
C ARG A 185 5.02 16.76 1.88
N ILE A 186 5.58 15.89 2.74
CA ILE A 186 7.02 15.64 2.80
C ILE A 186 7.47 14.87 1.54
N GLY A 187 6.74 13.84 1.13
CA GLY A 187 7.08 13.03 -0.05
C GLY A 187 7.17 13.85 -1.33
N CYS A 188 6.17 14.70 -1.61
CA CYS A 188 6.16 15.59 -2.77
C CYS A 188 7.25 16.67 -2.66
N ASN A 189 7.47 17.26 -1.48
CA ASN A 189 8.49 18.29 -1.31
C ASN A 189 9.94 17.76 -1.44
N LEU A 190 10.21 16.52 -1.01
CA LEU A 190 11.53 15.89 -1.14
C LEU A 190 11.96 15.72 -2.60
N GLY A 191 11.02 15.58 -3.54
CA GLY A 191 11.31 15.49 -4.98
C GLY A 191 11.90 16.76 -5.61
N PHE A 192 11.85 17.90 -4.90
CA PHE A 192 12.32 19.21 -5.37
C PHE A 192 13.47 19.77 -4.52
N ILE A 193 14.03 18.97 -3.60
CA ILE A 193 15.24 19.36 -2.86
C ILE A 193 16.45 19.12 -3.77
N PRO A 194 17.40 20.07 -3.89
CA PRO A 194 18.63 19.84 -4.63
C PRO A 194 19.34 18.62 -4.08
N ILE A 195 19.65 17.65 -4.94
CA ILE A 195 20.49 16.53 -4.58
C ILE A 195 21.91 17.10 -4.50
N GLY A 196 22.38 17.32 -3.28
CA GLY A 196 23.74 17.79 -2.99
C GLY A 196 24.80 16.73 -3.23
#